data_AF-A0A5J4PG65-F1
#
_entry.id   AF-A0A5J4PG65-F1
#
_cell.length_a   1.000
_cell.length_b   1.000
_cell.length_c   1.000
_cell.angle_alpha   90.00
_cell.angle_beta   90.00
_cell.angle_gamma   90.00
#
_symmetry.space_group_name_H-M   'P 1'
#
loop_
_entity.id
_entity.type
_entity.pdbx_description
1 polymer ?
#
loop_
_entity_poly.entity_id
_entity_poly.type
_entity_poly.pdbx_seq_one_letter_code
_entity_poly.pdbx_strand_id
1 'polypeptide(L)'
;CANYGDITSSTIGAAGICYYQNNTTTIGACYNAGTIKAFNNGTGNYFTGGIVGRLSAGTITSCYNTGTIIKTGSSTSITIGTINGSYTAANIITIENCYYSENSYTSAGELNTTSKTFTEAWPTSDDSYWGVGTSGTEGAYWSSLGTPGSTTDYPKLYWE
;
A
#
# COMPACT_ATOMS: atom_id res chain seq x y z
N CYS A 1 1.03 10.87 -1.70
CA CYS A 1 1.35 10.59 -3.13
C CYS A 1 0.33 9.64 -3.72
N ALA A 2 0.00 9.76 -5.01
CA ALA A 2 -0.88 8.82 -5.71
C ALA A 2 -0.17 8.19 -6.90
N ASN A 3 -0.37 6.89 -7.12
CA ASN A 3 -0.02 6.23 -8.37
C ASN A 3 -1.28 5.70 -9.07
N TYR A 4 -1.53 6.15 -10.29
CA TYR A 4 -2.57 5.61 -11.17
C TYR A 4 -1.98 4.79 -12.33
N GLY A 5 -0.68 4.87 -12.55
CA GLY A 5 -0.01 4.22 -13.66
C GLY A 5 0.23 2.74 -13.39
N ASP A 6 0.09 1.91 -14.42
CA ASP A 6 0.47 0.51 -14.34
C ASP A 6 1.99 0.35 -14.22
N ILE A 7 2.43 -0.49 -13.29
CA ILE A 7 3.84 -0.80 -13.04
C ILE A 7 4.11 -2.23 -13.49
N THR A 8 5.16 -2.43 -14.29
CA THR A 8 5.62 -3.76 -14.70
C THR A 8 7.09 -3.98 -14.30
N SER A 9 7.37 -5.06 -13.56
CA SER A 9 8.73 -5.47 -13.19
C SER A 9 9.03 -6.89 -13.68
N SER A 10 10.23 -7.08 -14.23
CA SER A 10 10.70 -8.35 -14.80
C SER A 10 11.65 -9.14 -13.88
N THR A 11 11.96 -8.64 -12.68
CA THR A 11 13.06 -9.19 -11.85
C THR A 11 12.74 -9.35 -10.36
N ILE A 12 12.81 -8.28 -9.56
CA ILE A 12 12.95 -8.35 -8.09
C ILE A 12 11.65 -8.00 -7.31
N GLY A 13 10.54 -7.84 -8.03
CA GLY A 13 9.28 -7.31 -7.49
C GLY A 13 9.07 -5.84 -7.84
N ALA A 14 8.00 -5.25 -7.32
CA ALA A 14 7.58 -3.88 -7.63
C ALA A 14 6.77 -3.27 -6.48
N ALA A 15 6.63 -1.94 -6.48
CA ALA A 15 5.69 -1.29 -5.59
C ALA A 15 5.02 -0.07 -6.21
N GLY A 16 3.80 0.23 -5.78
CA GLY A 16 3.03 1.38 -6.27
C GLY A 16 3.62 2.73 -5.85
N ILE A 17 4.24 2.79 -4.67
CA ILE A 17 4.78 4.04 -4.11
C ILE A 17 6.30 3.97 -3.90
N CYS A 18 6.78 3.01 -3.12
CA CYS A 18 8.20 2.91 -2.77
C CYS A 18 8.67 1.45 -2.80
N TYR A 19 9.63 1.11 -3.65
CA TYR A 19 10.10 -0.27 -3.71
C TYR A 19 10.82 -0.71 -2.44
N TYR A 20 11.73 0.11 -1.90
CA TYR A 20 12.53 -0.26 -0.72
C TYR A 20 12.60 0.88 0.29
N GLN A 21 11.95 0.67 1.44
CA GLN A 21 12.04 1.56 2.59
C GLN A 21 12.97 0.96 3.65
N ASN A 22 14.14 1.59 3.84
CA ASN A 22 15.21 1.08 4.71
C ASN A 22 15.68 2.08 5.78
N ASN A 23 14.93 3.16 5.97
CA ASN A 23 15.20 4.22 6.93
C ASN A 23 13.97 4.42 7.82
N THR A 24 14.09 5.27 8.84
CA THR A 24 13.02 5.51 9.83
C THR A 24 12.00 6.55 9.37
N THR A 25 11.83 6.76 8.06
CA THR A 25 10.87 7.75 7.53
C THR A 25 9.44 7.22 7.49
N THR A 26 8.50 8.14 7.26
CA THR A 26 7.07 7.85 7.15
C THR A 26 6.62 7.96 5.70
N ILE A 27 5.99 6.90 5.18
CA ILE A 27 5.10 6.97 4.02
C ILE A 27 3.69 7.14 4.56
N GLY A 28 3.17 8.36 4.46
CA GLY A 28 1.87 8.79 4.97
C GLY A 28 0.97 9.33 3.86
N ALA A 29 -0.35 9.11 3.94
CA ALA A 29 -1.32 9.66 2.99
C ALA A 29 -0.94 9.39 1.52
N CYS A 30 -0.74 8.11 1.20
CA CYS A 30 -0.38 7.67 -0.15
C CYS A 30 -1.26 6.53 -0.63
N TYR A 31 -1.45 6.42 -1.93
CA TYR A 31 -2.19 5.28 -2.46
C TYR A 31 -1.78 4.85 -3.86
N ASN A 32 -2.05 3.58 -4.15
CA ASN A 32 -1.90 3.00 -5.46
C ASN A 32 -3.26 2.56 -6.00
N ALA A 33 -3.59 3.03 -7.21
CA ALA A 33 -4.73 2.62 -8.01
C ALA A 33 -4.30 1.89 -9.30
N GLY A 34 -3.05 2.07 -9.73
CA GLY A 34 -2.49 1.41 -10.90
C GLY A 34 -2.24 -0.09 -10.70
N THR A 35 -2.31 -0.88 -11.76
CA THR A 35 -2.04 -2.32 -11.71
C THR A 35 -0.54 -2.55 -11.52
N ILE A 36 -0.16 -3.47 -10.62
CA ILE A 36 1.23 -3.89 -10.46
C ILE A 36 1.38 -5.30 -11.03
N LYS A 37 2.09 -5.42 -12.15
CA LYS A 37 2.48 -6.70 -12.76
C LYS A 37 3.93 -6.97 -12.40
N ALA A 38 4.16 -8.05 -11.67
CA ALA A 38 5.53 -8.39 -11.32
C ALA A 38 5.79 -9.87 -11.68
N PHE A 39 6.93 -10.09 -12.33
CA PHE A 39 7.32 -11.37 -12.90
C PHE A 39 8.43 -12.01 -12.09
N ASN A 40 8.29 -13.31 -11.78
CA ASN A 40 9.27 -14.06 -11.02
C ASN A 40 9.43 -15.50 -11.53
N ASN A 41 10.59 -15.80 -12.12
CA ASN A 41 11.01 -17.14 -12.54
C ASN A 41 12.30 -17.62 -11.82
N GLY A 42 12.67 -17.00 -10.70
CA GLY A 42 13.92 -17.28 -10.00
C GLY A 42 13.75 -17.77 -8.55
N THR A 43 14.87 -18.11 -7.92
CA THR A 43 14.97 -18.49 -6.50
C THR A 43 15.29 -17.31 -5.58
N GLY A 44 15.45 -16.10 -6.15
CA GLY A 44 15.75 -14.89 -5.40
C GLY A 44 14.54 -14.34 -4.64
N ASN A 45 14.82 -13.56 -3.59
CA ASN A 45 13.77 -12.90 -2.81
C ASN A 45 12.99 -11.91 -3.68
N TYR A 46 11.67 -11.96 -3.55
CA TYR A 46 10.76 -11.21 -4.40
C TYR A 46 9.73 -10.46 -3.58
N PHE A 47 9.80 -9.14 -3.67
CA PHE A 47 9.10 -8.21 -2.79
C PHE A 47 8.12 -7.37 -3.60
N THR A 48 6.83 -7.67 -3.53
CA THR A 48 5.80 -6.87 -4.23
C THR A 48 4.78 -6.32 -3.25
N GLY A 49 4.63 -5.00 -3.24
CA GLY A 49 3.70 -4.32 -2.34
C GLY A 49 2.86 -3.29 -3.06
N GLY A 50 1.57 -3.16 -2.75
CA GLY A 50 0.78 -2.06 -3.33
C GLY A 50 1.31 -0.69 -2.92
N ILE A 51 1.83 -0.54 -1.70
CA ILE A 51 2.50 0.68 -1.23
C ILE A 51 4.01 0.50 -1.19
N VAL A 52 4.50 -0.47 -0.40
CA VAL A 52 5.93 -0.72 -0.21
C VAL A 52 6.33 -2.14 -0.57
N GLY A 53 7.31 -2.32 -1.46
CA GLY A 53 7.79 -3.66 -1.84
C GLY A 53 8.48 -4.34 -0.66
N ARG A 54 9.58 -3.75 -0.21
CA ARG A 54 10.41 -4.23 0.89
C ARG A 54 10.39 -3.21 2.02
N LEU A 55 9.78 -3.56 3.14
CA LEU A 55 9.77 -2.74 4.34
C LEU A 55 10.82 -3.25 5.32
N SER A 56 11.90 -2.49 5.47
CA SER A 56 12.97 -2.79 6.43
C SER A 56 13.03 -1.84 7.61
N ALA A 57 12.51 -0.62 7.55
CA ALA A 57 12.40 0.27 8.71
C ALA A 57 11.33 1.36 8.45
N GLY A 58 10.90 2.05 9.50
CA GLY A 58 10.03 3.23 9.41
C GLY A 58 8.54 2.91 9.43
N THR A 59 7.73 3.86 8.96
CA THR A 59 6.28 3.82 9.14
C THR A 59 5.54 3.85 7.80
N ILE A 60 4.51 3.03 7.65
CA ILE A 60 3.47 3.17 6.64
C ILE A 60 2.17 3.50 7.37
N THR A 61 1.57 4.65 7.10
CA THR A 61 0.34 5.09 7.78
C THR A 61 -0.63 5.74 6.82
N SER A 62 -1.93 5.52 7.01
CA SER A 62 -2.99 6.17 6.24
C SER A 62 -2.76 6.07 4.73
N CYS A 63 -2.37 4.87 4.30
CA CYS A 63 -2.14 4.55 2.91
C CYS A 63 -3.14 3.50 2.46
N TYR A 64 -3.41 3.43 1.15
CA TYR A 64 -4.24 2.34 0.65
C TYR A 64 -3.87 1.85 -0.75
N ASN A 65 -4.31 0.63 -1.06
CA ASN A 65 -4.16 0.08 -2.40
C ASN A 65 -5.49 -0.44 -2.94
N THR A 66 -5.86 0.06 -4.11
CA THR A 66 -6.99 -0.45 -4.91
C THR A 66 -6.52 -1.08 -6.21
N GLY A 67 -5.29 -0.78 -6.64
CA GLY A 67 -4.69 -1.38 -7.82
C GLY A 67 -4.47 -2.89 -7.67
N THR A 68 -4.80 -3.65 -8.71
CA THR A 68 -4.63 -5.11 -8.73
C THR A 68 -3.14 -5.48 -8.78
N ILE A 69 -2.74 -6.47 -7.98
CA ILE A 69 -1.39 -7.02 -8.01
C ILE A 69 -1.43 -8.37 -8.73
N ILE A 70 -0.72 -8.47 -9.84
CA ILE A 70 -0.65 -9.65 -10.69
C ILE A 70 0.75 -10.25 -10.59
N LYS A 71 0.83 -11.42 -9.93
CA LYS A 71 2.01 -12.27 -9.98
C LYS A 71 2.04 -13.05 -11.30
N THR A 72 3.16 -12.99 -11.99
CA THR A 72 3.45 -13.86 -13.15
C THR A 72 4.74 -14.64 -12.93
N GLY A 73 4.89 -15.79 -13.60
CA GLY A 73 6.04 -16.68 -13.44
C GLY A 73 5.84 -17.81 -12.42
N SER A 74 6.86 -18.65 -12.27
CA SER A 74 6.78 -19.96 -11.59
C SER A 74 7.39 -20.00 -10.18
N SER A 75 7.95 -18.91 -9.66
CA SER A 75 8.61 -18.94 -8.35
C SER A 75 7.66 -19.24 -7.19
N THR A 76 8.15 -20.02 -6.24
CA THR A 76 7.46 -20.39 -4.99
C THR A 76 7.89 -19.52 -3.80
N SER A 77 9.02 -18.81 -3.90
CA SER A 77 9.48 -17.86 -2.88
C SER A 77 9.00 -16.47 -3.23
N ILE A 78 7.83 -16.09 -2.70
CA ILE A 78 7.20 -14.80 -2.98
C ILE A 78 6.70 -14.16 -1.69
N THR A 79 6.94 -12.87 -1.57
CA THR A 79 6.37 -12.02 -0.52
C THR A 79 5.59 -10.91 -1.22
N ILE A 80 4.28 -11.05 -1.24
CA ILE A 80 3.35 -10.16 -1.94
C ILE A 80 2.27 -9.71 -0.97
N GLY A 81 2.01 -8.41 -0.93
CA GLY A 81 0.91 -7.85 -0.15
C GLY A 81 0.33 -6.58 -0.76
N THR A 82 -0.91 -6.28 -0.44
CA THR A 82 -1.58 -5.07 -0.92
C THR A 82 -1.01 -3.79 -0.30
N ILE A 83 -0.40 -3.86 0.88
CA ILE A 83 0.29 -2.73 1.53
C ILE A 83 1.79 -2.91 1.46
N ASN A 84 2.32 -3.97 2.08
CA ASN A 84 3.75 -4.28 2.08
C ASN A 84 4.04 -5.66 1.47
N GLY A 85 5.13 -5.81 0.71
CA GLY A 85 5.56 -7.12 0.23
C GLY A 85 6.22 -7.94 1.33
N SER A 86 7.37 -7.51 1.82
CA SER A 86 8.08 -8.14 2.95
C SER A 86 8.15 -7.30 4.20
N TYR A 87 8.56 -7.95 5.28
CA TYR A 87 8.81 -7.35 6.58
C TYR A 87 10.16 -7.78 7.17
N THR A 88 10.92 -6.86 7.77
CA THR A 88 12.19 -7.19 8.46
C THR A 88 12.05 -7.05 9.98
N ALA A 89 11.89 -8.17 10.70
CA ALA A 89 11.62 -8.17 12.14
C ALA A 89 12.72 -7.62 13.05
N ALA A 90 13.93 -7.43 12.53
CA ALA A 90 15.05 -6.89 13.30
C ALA A 90 14.98 -5.37 13.53
N ASN A 91 14.08 -4.66 12.86
CA ASN A 91 14.00 -3.21 12.87
C ASN A 91 12.66 -2.71 13.40
N ILE A 92 12.63 -1.44 13.82
CA ILE A 92 11.40 -0.77 14.22
C ILE A 92 10.60 -0.45 12.95
N ILE A 93 9.45 -1.12 12.83
CA ILE A 93 8.51 -0.99 11.72
C ILE A 93 7.12 -0.77 12.30
N THR A 94 6.40 0.21 11.78
CA THR A 94 5.00 0.47 12.11
C THR A 94 4.17 0.46 10.84
N ILE A 95 3.09 -0.31 10.82
CA ILE A 95 2.05 -0.23 9.79
C ILE A 95 0.73 -0.02 10.52
N GLU A 96 0.03 1.06 10.20
CA GLU A 96 -1.21 1.44 10.88
C GLU A 96 -2.15 2.19 9.94
N ASN A 97 -3.45 2.20 10.24
CA ASN A 97 -4.47 2.96 9.52
C ASN A 97 -4.45 2.76 7.99
N CYS A 98 -3.99 1.60 7.52
CA CYS A 98 -3.88 1.29 6.10
C CYS A 98 -5.04 0.42 5.63
N TYR A 99 -5.47 0.65 4.40
CA TYR A 99 -6.66 -0.01 3.84
C TYR A 99 -6.37 -0.59 2.45
N TYR A 100 -7.14 -1.58 2.02
CA TYR A 100 -7.00 -2.11 0.67
C TYR A 100 -8.29 -2.69 0.11
N SER A 101 -8.37 -2.77 -1.21
CA SER A 101 -9.44 -3.50 -1.89
C SER A 101 -9.19 -5.00 -1.82
N GLU A 102 -10.21 -5.78 -1.49
CA GLU A 102 -10.16 -7.26 -1.53
C GLU A 102 -9.83 -7.79 -2.93
N ASN A 103 -10.14 -7.01 -3.96
CA ASN A 103 -9.83 -7.35 -5.36
C ASN A 103 -8.38 -7.03 -5.75
N SER A 104 -7.59 -6.46 -4.83
CA SER A 104 -6.20 -6.10 -5.10
C SER A 104 -5.28 -7.31 -5.05
N TYR A 105 -5.26 -8.00 -3.90
CA TYR A 105 -4.52 -9.24 -3.65
C TYR A 105 -5.03 -9.92 -2.37
N THR A 106 -4.53 -11.12 -2.06
CA THR A 106 -5.07 -11.99 -1.00
C THR A 106 -4.80 -11.54 0.43
N SER A 107 -3.84 -10.64 0.66
CA SER A 107 -3.50 -10.18 2.01
C SER A 107 -2.80 -8.81 2.00
N ALA A 108 -2.78 -8.14 3.15
CA ALA A 108 -2.09 -6.88 3.35
C ALA A 108 -0.57 -6.95 3.14
N GLY A 109 0.03 -8.11 3.44
CA GLY A 109 1.47 -8.31 3.35
C GLY A 109 2.02 -9.21 4.44
N GLU A 110 3.30 -9.54 4.33
CA GLU A 110 4.01 -10.30 5.35
C GLU A 110 3.96 -9.56 6.70
N LEU A 111 3.52 -10.26 7.75
CA LEU A 111 3.40 -9.78 9.13
C LEU A 111 2.56 -8.50 9.31
N ASN A 112 1.76 -8.15 8.31
CA ASN A 112 0.84 -7.03 8.38
C ASN A 112 -0.55 -7.52 8.77
N THR A 113 -0.84 -7.40 10.06
CA THR A 113 -2.11 -7.79 10.68
C THR A 113 -2.98 -6.57 11.06
N THR A 114 -2.51 -5.37 10.79
CA THR A 114 -3.14 -4.11 11.20
C THR A 114 -3.92 -3.44 10.08
N SER A 115 -3.56 -3.71 8.82
CA SER A 115 -4.26 -3.14 7.66
C SER A 115 -5.56 -3.90 7.39
N LYS A 116 -6.60 -3.15 7.02
CA LYS A 116 -7.96 -3.69 6.86
C LYS A 116 -8.40 -3.64 5.42
N THR A 117 -9.32 -4.51 5.03
CA THR A 117 -10.01 -4.32 3.75
C THR A 117 -10.99 -3.15 3.87
N PHE A 118 -11.30 -2.48 2.76
CA PHE A 118 -12.34 -1.44 2.73
C PHE A 118 -13.76 -1.97 3.05
N THR A 119 -13.95 -3.28 3.00
CA THR A 119 -15.18 -3.97 3.43
C THR A 119 -15.21 -4.21 4.94
N GLU A 120 -14.05 -4.43 5.57
CA GLU A 120 -13.93 -4.62 7.02
C GLU A 120 -14.08 -3.29 7.76
N ALA A 121 -13.46 -2.23 7.25
CA ALA A 121 -13.52 -0.90 7.84
C ALA A 121 -13.27 0.20 6.80
N TRP A 122 -13.68 1.41 7.15
CA TRP A 122 -13.45 2.61 6.34
C TRP A 122 -12.67 3.64 7.17
N PRO A 123 -11.77 4.44 6.55
CA PRO A 123 -11.07 5.51 7.27
C PRO A 123 -12.03 6.57 7.79
N THR A 124 -11.64 7.20 8.90
CA THR A 124 -12.37 8.33 9.48
C THR A 124 -11.49 9.58 9.52
N SER A 125 -12.08 10.77 9.47
CA SER A 125 -11.33 12.03 9.44
C SER A 125 -10.56 12.33 10.73
N ASP A 126 -10.90 11.64 11.81
CA ASP A 126 -10.26 11.80 13.11
C ASP A 126 -8.97 10.97 13.23
N ASP A 127 -8.76 10.00 12.32
CA ASP A 127 -7.55 9.21 12.27
C ASP A 127 -6.38 10.06 11.76
N SER A 128 -5.20 9.85 12.37
CA SER A 128 -3.98 10.54 11.97
C SER A 128 -3.74 10.37 10.48
N TYR A 129 -3.45 11.47 9.76
CA TYR A 129 -3.24 11.50 8.30
C TYR A 129 -4.47 11.15 7.43
N TRP A 130 -5.65 10.91 7.99
CA TRP A 130 -6.93 10.76 7.27
C TRP A 130 -7.80 12.03 7.30
N GLY A 131 -7.29 13.12 7.85
CA GLY A 131 -8.01 14.39 7.91
C GLY A 131 -8.43 14.87 6.52
N VAL A 132 -9.63 15.42 6.46
CA VAL A 132 -10.18 16.05 5.25
C VAL A 132 -9.93 17.55 5.30
N GLY A 133 -9.38 18.11 4.23
CA GLY A 133 -9.08 19.54 4.14
C GLY A 133 -8.67 19.97 2.74
N THR A 134 -8.25 21.23 2.63
CA THR A 134 -8.00 21.89 1.34
C THR A 134 -6.53 22.29 1.12
N SER A 135 -5.67 22.14 2.13
CA SER A 135 -4.26 22.56 2.07
C SER A 135 -3.27 21.39 1.92
N GLY A 136 -3.66 20.17 2.30
CA GLY A 136 -2.74 19.04 2.29
C GLY A 136 -1.67 19.10 3.38
N THR A 137 -1.97 19.72 4.51
CA THR A 137 -1.02 19.93 5.61
C THR A 137 -1.64 19.51 6.94
N GLU A 138 -0.80 19.34 7.97
CA GLU A 138 -1.25 19.14 9.36
C GLU A 138 -2.19 17.93 9.57
N GLY A 139 -2.03 16.87 8.78
CA GLY A 139 -2.88 15.68 8.87
C GLY A 139 -4.10 15.72 7.95
N ALA A 140 -4.43 16.87 7.37
CA ALA A 140 -5.56 17.07 6.46
C ALA A 140 -5.15 16.86 4.99
N TYR A 141 -4.86 15.61 4.63
CA TYR A 141 -4.29 15.25 3.33
C TYR A 141 -5.32 14.82 2.27
N TRP A 142 -6.59 14.67 2.64
CA TRP A 142 -7.65 14.14 1.77
C TRP A 142 -8.68 15.23 1.43
N SER A 143 -9.21 15.26 0.20
CA SER A 143 -10.36 16.10 -0.18
C SER A 143 -11.69 15.41 0.14
N SER A 144 -11.69 14.08 0.12
CA SER A 144 -12.82 13.22 0.45
C SER A 144 -12.32 11.87 0.94
N LEU A 145 -13.08 11.23 1.84
CA LEU A 145 -12.86 9.83 2.22
C LEU A 145 -13.67 8.85 1.36
N GLY A 146 -14.39 9.33 0.36
CA GLY A 146 -15.27 8.49 -0.46
C GLY A 146 -16.49 7.99 0.31
N THR A 147 -17.13 6.94 -0.21
CA THR A 147 -18.37 6.39 0.35
C THR A 147 -18.11 5.03 1.00
N PRO A 148 -18.35 4.86 2.31
CA PRO A 148 -18.19 3.58 3.00
C PRO A 148 -18.89 2.41 2.28
N GLY A 149 -18.15 1.34 2.03
CA GLY A 149 -18.63 0.16 1.31
C GLY A 149 -18.65 0.28 -0.22
N SER A 150 -18.23 1.42 -0.78
CA SER A 150 -18.08 1.58 -2.22
C SER A 150 -16.86 0.82 -2.77
N THR A 151 -16.97 0.36 -4.01
CA THR A 151 -15.87 -0.24 -4.78
C THR A 151 -15.32 0.68 -5.86
N THR A 152 -15.88 1.89 -5.98
CA THR A 152 -15.54 2.87 -7.03
C THR A 152 -15.32 4.28 -6.50
N ASP A 153 -15.77 4.57 -5.27
CA ASP A 153 -15.64 5.87 -4.63
C ASP A 153 -14.77 5.73 -3.37
N TYR A 154 -13.46 5.68 -3.60
CA TYR A 154 -12.42 5.60 -2.59
C TYR A 154 -11.97 7.00 -2.16
N PRO A 155 -11.20 7.12 -1.06
CA PRO A 155 -10.62 8.40 -0.66
C PRO A 155 -9.81 9.07 -1.78
N LYS A 156 -9.75 10.41 -1.75
CA LYS A 156 -9.02 11.22 -2.74
C LYS A 156 -8.16 12.25 -2.03
N LEU A 157 -6.93 12.44 -2.51
CA LEU A 157 -6.02 13.42 -1.93
C LEU A 157 -6.54 14.84 -2.11
N TYR A 158 -6.09 15.77 -1.27
CA TYR A 158 -6.61 17.14 -1.22
C TYR A 158 -6.54 17.91 -2.56
N TRP A 159 -5.66 17.51 -3.47
CA TRP A 159 -5.45 18.14 -4.78
C TRP A 159 -6.26 17.48 -5.92
N GLU A 160 -6.98 16.40 -5.63
CA GLU A 160 -7.92 15.71 -6.53
C GLU A 160 -9.34 16.25 -6.38
#